data_AF-A0A016SJG7-F1
#
_entry.id   AF-A0A016SJG7-F1
#
_cell.length_a   1.000
_cell.length_b   1.000
_cell.length_c   1.000
_cell.angle_alpha   90.00
_cell.angle_beta   90.00
_cell.angle_gamma   90.00
#
_symmetry.space_group_name_H-M   'P 1'
#
loop_
_entity.id
_entity.type
_entity.pdbx_description
1 polymer ?
#
loop_
_entity_poly.entity_id
_entity_poly.type
_entity_poly.pdbx_seq_one_letter_code
_entity_poly.pdbx_strand_id
1 'polypeptide(L)'
;MPQASNYQSDPEKMNTAISYLEVKAMDAKKIVEELLYMLDMQEKVPWPDMLDKFSSLAAAMSQLQGALKKSAIQSGHEDHGALLRSHVLVPQRLQLEPDQQLQTLTSYRVHSWNHDVVPDYLRTKLNPEMESEEMMLEQDKNQKGQDVISKQITHLNKYVDLLLQSLHSSDRAHNENFAEKVDYA
;
A
#
# COMPACT_ATOMS: atom_id res chain seq x y z
N MET A 1 39.03 11.12 -8.36
CA MET A 1 37.70 10.93 -7.72
C MET A 1 36.69 10.78 -8.84
N PRO A 2 35.96 9.67 -8.98
CA PRO A 2 34.82 9.64 -9.90
C PRO A 2 33.81 10.65 -9.37
N GLN A 3 33.48 11.67 -10.17
CA GLN A 3 32.37 12.56 -9.87
C GLN A 3 31.10 11.72 -9.81
N ALA A 4 30.32 11.88 -8.74
CA ALA A 4 28.99 11.31 -8.59
C ALA A 4 28.05 11.97 -9.60
N SER A 5 28.16 11.56 -10.86
CA SER A 5 27.31 12.03 -11.94
C SER A 5 25.94 11.36 -11.79
N ASN A 6 24.92 12.18 -11.49
CA ASN A 6 23.49 11.95 -11.79
C ASN A 6 22.63 11.04 -10.89
N TYR A 7 22.94 10.84 -9.61
CA TYR A 7 22.01 10.16 -8.68
C TYR A 7 21.37 11.13 -7.69
N GLN A 8 20.40 11.92 -8.15
CA GLN A 8 19.31 12.57 -7.38
C GLN A 8 18.72 13.67 -8.26
N SER A 9 17.98 13.26 -9.29
CA SER A 9 17.12 14.20 -9.99
C SER A 9 16.06 14.66 -8.99
N ASP A 10 16.13 15.93 -8.59
CA ASP A 10 15.08 16.65 -7.87
C ASP A 10 14.86 16.22 -6.39
N PRO A 11 15.75 16.65 -5.46
CA PRO A 11 15.61 16.36 -4.03
C PRO A 11 14.30 16.89 -3.43
N GLU A 12 13.73 17.95 -4.00
CA GLU A 12 12.45 18.51 -3.56
C GLU A 12 11.29 17.58 -3.87
N LYS A 13 11.29 16.94 -5.04
CA LYS A 13 10.30 15.90 -5.37
C LYS A 13 10.40 14.70 -4.45
N MET A 14 11.61 14.26 -4.12
CA MET A 14 11.79 13.15 -3.18
C MET A 14 11.29 13.50 -1.78
N ASN A 15 11.62 14.69 -1.27
CA ASN A 15 11.11 15.14 0.03
C ASN A 15 9.58 15.22 0.05
N THR A 16 8.97 15.72 -1.03
CA THR A 16 7.50 15.77 -1.17
C THR A 16 6.89 14.37 -1.16
N ALA A 17 7.50 13.42 -1.88
CA ALA A 17 7.08 12.03 -1.91
C ALA A 17 7.18 11.36 -0.52
N ILE A 18 8.28 11.59 0.20
CA ILE A 18 8.49 11.07 1.56
C ILE A 18 7.45 11.65 2.52
N SER A 19 7.25 12.97 2.54
CA SER A 19 6.25 13.61 3.42
C SER A 19 4.84 13.12 3.10
N TYR A 20 4.51 12.87 1.83
CA TYR A 20 3.22 12.31 1.46
C TYR A 20 3.03 10.88 1.96
N LEU A 21 4.05 10.02 1.81
CA LEU A 21 4.03 8.65 2.35
C LEU A 21 3.94 8.64 3.88
N GLU A 22 4.64 9.56 4.54
CA GLU A 22 4.61 9.70 5.99
C GLU A 22 3.19 9.97 6.48
N VAL A 23 2.48 10.94 5.87
CA VAL A 23 1.08 11.23 6.21
C VAL A 23 0.20 10.00 6.02
N LYS A 24 0.35 9.29 4.89
CA LYS A 24 -0.47 8.09 4.60
C LYS A 24 -0.17 6.93 5.54
N ALA A 25 1.09 6.74 5.93
CA ALA A 25 1.48 5.75 6.92
C ALA A 25 0.93 6.11 8.32
N MET A 26 0.93 7.39 8.69
CA MET A 26 0.36 7.87 9.96
C MET A 26 -1.16 7.67 10.03
N ASP A 27 -1.87 7.92 8.93
CA ASP A 27 -3.32 7.64 8.84
C ASP A 27 -3.62 6.16 9.10
N ALA A 28 -2.89 5.26 8.44
CA ALA A 28 -3.05 3.81 8.64
C ALA A 28 -2.69 3.39 10.07
N LYS A 29 -1.58 3.92 10.61
CA LYS A 29 -1.16 3.68 12.00
C LYS A 29 -2.26 4.07 12.98
N LYS A 30 -2.87 5.24 12.82
CA LYS A 30 -3.94 5.73 13.70
C LYS A 30 -5.16 4.79 13.69
N ILE A 31 -5.55 4.31 12.52
CA ILE A 31 -6.67 3.34 12.39
C ILE A 31 -6.32 2.03 13.12
N VAL A 32 -5.08 1.55 13.01
CA VAL A 32 -4.62 0.36 13.74
C VAL A 32 -4.64 0.59 15.25
N GLU A 33 -4.15 1.73 15.73
CA GLU A 33 -4.18 2.07 17.16
C GLU A 33 -5.61 2.16 17.70
N GLU A 34 -6.55 2.77 16.96
CA GLU A 34 -7.97 2.80 17.31
C GLU A 34 -8.60 1.40 17.35
N LEU A 35 -8.25 0.54 16.39
CA LEU A 35 -8.73 -0.84 16.34
C LEU A 35 -8.20 -1.65 17.52
N LEU A 36 -6.91 -1.56 17.83
CA LEU A 36 -6.31 -2.23 18.99
C LEU A 36 -6.96 -1.76 20.30
N TYR A 37 -7.14 -0.44 20.45
CA TYR A 37 -7.83 0.10 21.63
C TYR A 37 -9.26 -0.42 21.77
N MET A 38 -10.00 -0.52 20.66
CA MET A 38 -11.35 -1.09 20.65
C MET A 38 -11.35 -2.56 21.11
N LEU A 39 -10.36 -3.36 20.67
CA LEU A 39 -10.21 -4.77 21.05
C LEU A 39 -9.80 -4.94 22.52
N ASP A 40 -8.95 -4.06 23.03
CA ASP A 40 -8.46 -4.12 24.40
C ASP A 40 -9.52 -3.66 25.43
N MET A 41 -10.38 -2.71 25.05
CA MET A 41 -11.36 -2.10 25.96
C MET A 41 -12.70 -2.84 26.07
N GLN A 42 -13.08 -3.62 25.05
CA GLN A 42 -14.41 -4.23 24.99
C GLN A 42 -14.36 -5.76 25.07
N GLU A 43 -15.03 -6.33 26.08
CA GLU A 43 -15.19 -7.79 26.20
C GLU A 43 -15.96 -8.39 25.01
N LYS A 44 -16.85 -7.59 24.38
CA LYS A 44 -17.56 -7.93 23.13
C LYS A 44 -17.70 -6.69 22.24
N VAL A 45 -16.84 -6.57 21.24
CA VAL A 45 -16.95 -5.53 20.21
C VAL A 45 -18.15 -5.82 19.29
N PRO A 46 -19.06 -4.85 19.05
CA PRO A 46 -20.10 -5.01 18.04
C PRO A 46 -19.48 -5.28 16.67
N TRP A 47 -19.84 -6.40 16.06
CA TRP A 47 -19.32 -6.83 14.76
C TRP A 47 -19.42 -5.75 13.65
N PRO A 48 -20.51 -4.96 13.53
CA PRO A 48 -20.59 -3.90 12.53
C PRO A 48 -19.50 -2.83 12.69
N ASP A 49 -19.20 -2.42 13.92
CA ASP A 49 -18.20 -1.38 14.21
C ASP A 49 -16.79 -1.88 13.92
N MET A 50 -16.51 -3.14 14.26
CA MET A 50 -15.26 -3.81 13.91
C MET A 50 -15.09 -3.88 12.38
N LEU A 51 -16.12 -4.28 11.64
CA LEU A 51 -16.09 -4.36 10.18
C LEU A 51 -15.87 -3.00 9.52
N ASP A 52 -16.47 -1.94 10.05
CA ASP A 52 -16.27 -0.58 9.55
C ASP A 52 -14.80 -0.14 9.71
N LYS A 53 -14.18 -0.46 10.85
CA LYS A 53 -12.75 -0.22 11.08
C LYS A 53 -11.86 -1.04 10.15
N PHE A 54 -12.16 -2.32 9.93
CA PHE A 54 -11.44 -3.13 8.93
C PHE A 54 -11.58 -2.58 7.51
N SER A 55 -12.77 -2.12 7.14
CA SER A 55 -13.03 -1.51 5.83
C SER A 55 -12.23 -0.21 5.67
N SER A 56 -12.18 0.61 6.72
CA SER A 56 -11.37 1.82 6.77
C SER A 56 -9.87 1.53 6.66
N LEU A 57 -9.38 0.49 7.35
CA LEU A 57 -7.99 0.06 7.25
C LEU A 57 -7.66 -0.45 5.83
N ALA A 58 -8.54 -1.27 5.24
CA ALA A 58 -8.38 -1.75 3.87
C ALA A 58 -8.33 -0.60 2.85
N ALA A 59 -9.18 0.42 3.04
CA ALA A 59 -9.17 1.63 2.23
C ALA A 59 -7.86 2.42 2.39
N ALA A 60 -7.38 2.62 3.63
CA ALA A 60 -6.10 3.29 3.89
C ALA A 60 -4.91 2.54 3.27
N MET A 61 -4.87 1.22 3.39
CA MET A 61 -3.83 0.38 2.77
C MET A 61 -3.89 0.44 1.24
N SER A 62 -5.08 0.44 0.65
CA SER A 62 -5.27 0.59 -0.79
C SER A 62 -4.79 1.95 -1.29
N GLN A 63 -5.06 3.03 -0.53
CA GLN A 63 -4.52 4.36 -0.82
C GLN A 63 -2.99 4.39 -0.73
N LEU A 64 -2.39 3.76 0.27
CA LEU A 64 -0.94 3.68 0.41
C LEU A 64 -0.30 2.92 -0.75
N GLN A 65 -0.87 1.79 -1.17
CA GLN A 65 -0.43 1.05 -2.35
C GLN A 65 -0.56 1.90 -3.62
N GLY A 66 -1.68 2.61 -3.79
CA GLY A 66 -1.88 3.53 -4.91
C GLY A 66 -0.88 4.69 -4.92
N ALA A 67 -0.55 5.24 -3.75
CA ALA A 67 0.48 6.26 -3.60
C ALA A 67 1.85 5.71 -4.04
N LEU A 68 2.25 4.53 -3.58
CA LEU A 68 3.52 3.89 -3.96
C LEU A 68 3.60 3.65 -5.48
N LYS A 69 2.52 3.21 -6.12
CA LYS A 69 2.46 3.02 -7.58
C LYS A 69 2.61 4.31 -8.38
N LYS A 70 2.27 5.47 -7.79
CA LYS A 70 2.42 6.81 -8.37
C LYS A 70 3.67 7.55 -7.86
N SER A 71 4.66 6.81 -7.34
CA SER A 71 5.88 7.38 -6.74
C SER A 71 5.62 8.37 -5.60
N ALA A 72 4.49 8.22 -4.91
CA ALA A 72 4.02 9.12 -3.86
C ALA A 72 3.89 10.59 -4.30
N ILE A 73 3.66 10.83 -5.59
CA ILE A 73 3.33 12.14 -6.13
C ILE A 73 1.81 12.22 -6.24
N GLN A 74 1.18 13.14 -5.50
CA GLN A 74 -0.27 13.29 -5.43
C GLN A 74 -0.94 13.48 -6.80
N SER A 75 -0.27 14.22 -7.69
CA SER A 75 -0.68 14.50 -9.07
C SER A 75 0.11 13.71 -10.13
N GLY A 76 0.85 12.67 -9.70
CA GLY A 76 1.66 11.84 -10.56
C GLY A 76 0.81 10.89 -11.40
N HIS A 77 1.31 10.58 -12.60
CA HIS A 77 0.82 9.43 -13.36
C HIS A 77 1.37 8.16 -12.72
N GLU A 78 0.70 7.03 -12.95
CA GLU A 78 1.22 5.74 -12.52
C GLU A 78 2.53 5.45 -13.24
N ASP A 79 3.63 5.45 -12.50
CA ASP A 79 4.99 5.19 -12.98
C ASP A 79 5.58 3.92 -12.33
N HIS A 80 4.72 3.16 -11.65
CA HIS A 80 5.07 1.98 -10.87
C HIS A 80 6.22 2.26 -9.89
N GLY A 81 6.21 3.42 -9.25
CA GLY A 81 7.21 3.79 -8.24
C GLY A 81 8.60 4.04 -8.82
N ALA A 82 8.73 4.42 -10.09
CA ALA A 82 10.03 4.59 -10.75
C ALA A 82 10.94 5.60 -10.03
N LEU A 83 10.39 6.71 -9.51
CA LEU A 83 11.14 7.69 -8.73
C LEU A 83 11.68 7.09 -7.43
N LEU A 84 10.88 6.31 -6.72
CA LEU A 84 11.29 5.68 -5.47
C LEU A 84 12.35 4.61 -5.72
N ARG A 85 12.20 3.83 -6.80
CA ARG A 85 13.15 2.78 -7.20
C ARG A 85 14.49 3.32 -7.70
N SER A 86 14.55 4.56 -8.18
CA SER A 86 15.82 5.18 -8.62
C SER A 86 16.67 5.72 -7.47
N HIS A 87 16.15 5.69 -6.24
CA HIS A 87 16.83 6.18 -5.05
C HIS A 87 17.08 5.05 -4.06
N VAL A 88 18.30 5.03 -3.49
CA VAL A 88 18.70 4.05 -2.48
C VAL A 88 18.83 4.78 -1.14
N LEU A 89 18.21 4.22 -0.11
CA LEU A 89 18.32 4.72 1.25
C LEU A 89 19.54 4.08 1.92
N VAL A 90 20.47 4.91 2.39
CA VAL A 90 21.69 4.49 3.10
C VAL A 90 21.87 5.34 4.36
N PRO A 91 22.06 4.73 5.54
CA PRO A 91 22.46 5.47 6.74
C PRO A 91 23.77 6.23 6.49
N GLN A 92 23.74 7.55 6.64
CA GLN A 92 24.96 8.36 6.49
C GLN A 92 25.88 8.24 7.69
N ARG A 93 25.29 8.13 8.89
CA ARG A 93 26.01 8.00 10.17
C ARG A 93 25.18 7.16 11.12
N LEU A 94 25.87 6.40 11.96
CA LEU A 94 25.29 5.68 13.08
C LEU A 94 25.62 6.44 14.36
N GLN A 95 24.67 6.49 15.28
CA GLN A 95 24.81 7.19 16.54
C GLN A 95 24.50 6.22 17.68
N LEU A 96 25.47 6.05 18.58
CA LEU A 96 25.32 5.21 19.78
C LEU A 96 24.59 5.97 20.90
N GLU A 97 24.82 7.28 20.98
CA GLU A 97 24.23 8.15 21.98
C GLU A 97 22.72 8.31 21.79
N PRO A 98 21.94 8.34 22.89
CA PRO A 98 20.50 8.55 22.83
C PRO A 98 20.14 9.85 22.10
N ASP A 99 19.24 9.77 21.13
CA ASP A 99 18.69 10.92 20.43
C ASP A 99 17.28 11.21 20.94
N GLN A 100 17.10 12.36 21.59
CA GLN A 100 15.83 12.77 22.18
C GLN A 100 14.75 13.05 21.12
N GLN A 101 15.12 13.58 19.96
CA GLN A 101 14.19 13.84 18.87
C GLN A 101 13.71 12.52 18.29
N LEU A 102 14.62 11.56 18.06
CA LEU A 102 14.27 10.23 17.58
C LEU A 102 13.35 9.48 18.55
N GLN A 103 13.64 9.55 19.85
CA GLN A 103 12.77 8.97 20.88
C GLN A 103 11.37 9.57 20.84
N THR A 104 11.27 10.89 20.73
CA THR A 104 9.97 11.58 20.68
C THR A 104 9.17 11.15 19.44
N LEU A 105 9.79 11.13 18.26
CA LEU A 105 9.15 10.74 16.99
C LEU A 105 8.74 9.26 16.96
N THR A 106 9.52 8.39 17.60
CA THR A 106 9.26 6.94 17.62
C THR A 106 8.43 6.48 18.82
N SER A 107 7.94 7.40 19.64
CA SER A 107 7.23 7.11 20.90
C SER A 107 8.06 6.22 21.83
N TYR A 108 9.34 6.58 22.00
CA TYR A 108 10.35 5.89 22.81
C TYR A 108 10.67 4.45 22.40
N ARG A 109 10.32 4.05 21.18
CA ARG A 109 10.67 2.72 20.65
C ARG A 109 12.12 2.65 20.18
N VAL A 110 12.67 3.74 19.67
CA VAL A 110 14.07 3.83 19.24
C VAL A 110 14.81 4.86 20.06
N HIS A 111 15.84 4.42 20.78
CA HIS A 111 16.65 5.27 21.65
C HIS A 111 17.82 5.91 20.89
N SER A 112 18.47 5.15 20.02
CA SER A 112 19.58 5.62 19.17
C SER A 112 19.60 4.85 17.84
N TRP A 113 20.14 5.47 16.79
CA TRP A 113 20.25 4.90 15.46
C TRP A 113 21.58 4.14 15.31
N ASN A 114 21.65 2.95 15.92
CA ASN A 114 22.88 2.17 16.08
C ASN A 114 22.89 0.88 15.22
N HIS A 115 23.97 0.11 15.33
CA HIS A 115 24.17 -1.13 14.57
C HIS A 115 23.14 -2.24 14.85
N ASP A 116 22.46 -2.18 15.99
CA ASP A 116 21.47 -3.19 16.38
C ASP A 116 20.11 -2.87 15.75
N VAL A 117 19.73 -1.60 15.72
CA VAL A 117 18.41 -1.14 15.27
C VAL A 117 18.32 -0.99 13.76
N VAL A 118 19.38 -0.51 13.11
CA VAL A 118 19.39 -0.20 11.67
C VAL A 118 19.00 -1.38 10.79
N PRO A 119 19.53 -2.61 10.99
CA PRO A 119 19.16 -3.75 10.15
C PRO A 119 17.67 -4.06 10.18
N ASP A 120 17.03 -3.90 11.35
CA ASP A 120 15.60 -4.19 11.52
C ASP A 120 14.73 -3.14 10.83
N TYR A 121 15.04 -1.86 10.99
CA TYR A 121 14.26 -0.77 10.41
C TYR A 121 14.50 -0.57 8.90
N LEU A 122 15.64 -1.01 8.38
CA LEU A 122 15.96 -0.98 6.95
C LEU A 122 15.74 -2.32 6.25
N ARG A 123 15.18 -3.31 6.96
CA ARG A 123 14.92 -4.64 6.40
C ARG A 123 13.94 -4.54 5.23
N THR A 124 14.37 -5.02 4.07
CA THR A 124 13.52 -5.21 2.88
C THR A 124 13.12 -6.66 2.66
N LYS A 125 13.72 -7.59 3.41
CA LYS A 125 13.40 -9.02 3.34
C LYS A 125 12.02 -9.28 3.94
N LEU A 126 11.17 -9.95 3.16
CA LEU A 126 9.84 -10.39 3.57
C LEU A 126 9.87 -11.24 4.85
N ASN A 127 8.70 -11.37 5.47
CA ASN A 127 8.52 -12.29 6.59
C ASN A 127 8.47 -13.74 6.08
N PRO A 128 8.91 -14.73 6.87
CA PRO A 128 9.00 -16.12 6.42
C PRO A 128 7.70 -16.70 5.85
N GLU A 129 6.55 -16.33 6.42
CA GLU A 129 5.23 -16.74 5.94
C GLU A 129 4.95 -16.22 4.53
N MET A 130 5.25 -14.95 4.27
CA MET A 130 5.10 -14.33 2.95
C MET A 130 6.09 -14.92 1.93
N GLU A 131 7.33 -15.20 2.33
CA GLU A 131 8.31 -15.89 1.47
C GLU A 131 7.81 -17.28 1.06
N SER A 132 7.17 -18.00 1.99
CA SER A 132 6.58 -19.31 1.72
C SER A 132 5.39 -19.22 0.76
N GLU A 133 4.51 -18.23 0.92
CA GLU A 133 3.39 -18.00 0.00
C GLU A 133 3.88 -17.65 -1.41
N GLU A 134 4.86 -16.75 -1.53
CA GLU A 134 5.46 -16.37 -2.81
C GLU A 134 6.11 -17.58 -3.50
N MET A 135 6.83 -18.42 -2.74
CA MET A 135 7.41 -19.65 -3.26
C MET A 135 6.35 -20.62 -3.78
N MET A 136 5.22 -20.75 -3.09
CA MET A 136 4.12 -21.61 -3.54
C MET A 136 3.49 -21.08 -4.84
N LEU A 137 3.26 -19.77 -4.94
CA LEU A 137 2.75 -19.12 -6.16
C LEU A 137 3.71 -19.28 -7.34
N GLU A 138 5.01 -19.12 -7.10
CA GLU A 138 6.05 -19.30 -8.10
C GLU A 138 6.12 -20.75 -8.57
N GLN A 139 5.95 -21.72 -7.67
CA GLN A 139 5.88 -23.14 -8.01
C GLN A 139 4.65 -23.48 -8.86
N ASP A 140 3.46 -22.94 -8.54
CA ASP A 140 2.25 -23.12 -9.36
C ASP A 140 2.41 -22.48 -10.75
N LYS A 141 2.98 -21.26 -10.80
CA LYS A 141 3.29 -20.59 -12.07
C LYS A 141 4.21 -21.43 -12.94
N ASN A 142 5.28 -22.00 -12.37
CA ASN A 142 6.28 -22.77 -13.11
C ASN A 142 5.79 -24.16 -13.56
N GLN A 143 4.70 -24.67 -12.98
CA GLN A 143 4.04 -25.89 -13.45
C GLN A 143 3.22 -25.67 -14.74
N LYS A 144 2.86 -24.43 -15.05
CA LYS A 144 2.04 -24.07 -16.22
C LYS A 144 2.93 -23.52 -17.33
N GLY A 145 2.66 -23.91 -18.58
CA GLY A 145 3.35 -23.33 -19.74
C GLY A 145 2.98 -21.85 -19.93
N GLN A 146 3.95 -21.00 -20.28
CA GLN A 146 3.71 -19.55 -20.46
C GLN A 146 2.61 -19.22 -21.47
N ASP A 147 2.49 -20.01 -22.55
CA ASP A 147 1.42 -19.86 -23.53
C ASP A 147 0.03 -20.10 -22.93
N VAL A 148 -0.09 -21.07 -22.01
CA VAL A 148 -1.34 -21.38 -21.32
C VAL A 148 -1.71 -20.24 -20.37
N ILE A 149 -0.74 -19.74 -19.60
CA ILE A 149 -0.91 -18.61 -18.68
C ILE A 149 -1.40 -17.37 -19.44
N SER A 150 -0.74 -17.02 -20.55
CA SER A 150 -1.06 -15.83 -21.35
C SER A 150 -2.46 -15.90 -21.96
N LYS A 151 -2.86 -17.09 -22.47
CA LYS A 151 -4.21 -17.33 -22.97
C LYS A 151 -5.25 -17.22 -21.85
N GLN A 152 -4.97 -17.79 -20.68
CA GLN A 152 -5.87 -17.71 -19.52
C GLN A 152 -6.07 -16.27 -19.06
N ILE A 153 -5.00 -15.48 -18.92
CA ILE A 153 -5.08 -14.06 -18.57
C ILE A 153 -5.97 -13.31 -19.56
N THR A 154 -5.74 -13.51 -20.87
CA THR A 154 -6.50 -12.83 -21.92
C THR A 154 -7.99 -13.17 -21.87
N HIS A 155 -8.33 -14.46 -21.71
CA HIS A 155 -9.73 -14.88 -21.61
C HIS A 155 -10.40 -14.38 -20.34
N LEU A 156 -9.73 -14.47 -19.19
CA LEU A 156 -10.27 -14.02 -17.91
C LEU A 156 -10.52 -12.51 -17.91
N ASN A 157 -9.58 -11.70 -18.40
CA ASN A 157 -9.78 -10.26 -18.53
C ASN A 157 -11.00 -9.97 -19.42
N LYS A 158 -11.12 -10.63 -20.58
CA LYS A 158 -12.29 -10.48 -21.46
C LYS A 158 -13.60 -10.86 -20.77
N TYR A 159 -13.62 -11.92 -19.96
CA TYR A 159 -14.83 -12.32 -19.23
C TYR A 159 -15.20 -11.32 -18.15
N VAL A 160 -14.22 -10.80 -17.40
CA VAL A 160 -14.44 -9.75 -16.40
C VAL A 160 -14.98 -8.49 -17.08
N ASP A 161 -14.40 -8.07 -18.19
CA ASP A 161 -14.87 -6.90 -18.94
C ASP A 161 -16.32 -7.07 -19.44
N LEU A 162 -16.65 -8.25 -19.97
CA LEU A 162 -18.01 -8.57 -20.41
C LEU A 162 -19.01 -8.58 -19.25
N LEU A 163 -18.62 -9.13 -18.09
CA LEU A 163 -19.45 -9.13 -16.89
C LEU A 163 -19.69 -7.70 -16.39
N LEU A 164 -18.65 -6.87 -16.33
CA LEU A 164 -18.77 -5.46 -15.95
C LEU A 164 -19.68 -4.69 -16.92
N GLN A 165 -19.52 -4.89 -18.23
CA GLN A 165 -20.41 -4.29 -19.23
C GLN A 165 -21.86 -4.72 -19.06
N SER A 166 -22.10 -6.02 -18.83
CA SER A 166 -23.45 -6.54 -18.59
C SER A 166 -24.05 -5.93 -17.33
N LEU A 167 -23.31 -5.86 -16.22
CA LEU A 167 -23.78 -5.25 -14.98
C LEU A 167 -24.13 -3.78 -15.18
N HIS A 168 -23.27 -3.00 -15.84
CA HIS A 168 -23.55 -1.60 -16.15
C HIS A 168 -24.77 -1.44 -17.07
N SER A 169 -24.97 -2.32 -18.04
CA SER A 169 -26.17 -2.30 -18.89
C SER A 169 -27.45 -2.64 -18.13
N SER A 170 -27.37 -3.59 -17.19
CA SER A 170 -28.49 -3.99 -16.33
C SER A 170 -28.86 -2.87 -15.36
N ASP A 171 -27.87 -2.19 -14.76
CA ASP A 171 -28.08 -1.02 -13.90
C ASP A 171 -28.73 0.13 -14.67
N ARG A 172 -28.27 0.40 -15.89
CA ARG A 172 -28.85 1.44 -16.74
C ARG A 172 -30.31 1.14 -17.11
N ALA A 173 -30.60 -0.10 -17.53
CA ALA A 173 -31.96 -0.52 -17.83
C ALA A 173 -32.86 -0.48 -16.58
N HIS A 174 -32.36 -0.84 -15.41
CA HIS A 174 -33.11 -0.74 -14.15
C HIS A 174 -33.45 0.71 -13.79
N ASN A 175 -32.51 1.63 -14.01
CA ASN A 175 -32.69 3.05 -13.73
C ASN A 175 -33.64 3.73 -14.71
N GLU A 176 -33.59 3.37 -16.00
CA GLU A 176 -34.54 3.85 -17.04
C GLU A 176 -35.98 3.36 -16.76
N ASN A 177 -36.16 2.10 -16.35
CA ASN A 177 -37.46 1.56 -15.94
C ASN A 177 -38.01 2.19 -14.64
N PHE A 178 -37.15 2.68 -13.75
CA PHE A 178 -37.56 3.42 -12.57
C PHE A 178 -37.98 4.86 -12.93
N ALA A 179 -37.27 5.52 -13.84
CA ALA A 179 -37.60 6.86 -14.32
C ALA A 179 -38.96 6.90 -15.05
N GLU A 180 -39.26 5.91 -15.90
CA GLU A 180 -40.57 5.80 -16.57
C GLU A 180 -41.73 5.62 -15.59
N LYS A 181 -41.53 4.99 -14.43
CA LYS A 181 -42.61 4.79 -13.44
C LYS A 181 -42.93 6.04 -12.61
N VAL A 182 -42.05 7.04 -12.56
CA VAL A 182 -42.26 8.28 -11.79
C VAL A 182 -43.05 9.32 -12.59
N ASP A 183 -43.02 9.24 -13.93
CA ASP A 183 -43.71 10.21 -14.82
C ASP A 183 -45.22 9.94 -15.00
N TYR A 184 -45.74 8.86 -14.41
CA TYR A 184 -47.16 8.46 -14.47
C TYR A 184 -47.90 8.57 -13.12
N ALA A 185 -47.52 9.54 -12.28
CA ALA A 185 -48.21 9.85 -11.03
C ALA A 185 -48.63 11.33 -10.95
#